data_AF-A0A8S2LFV6-F1
#
_entry.id   AF-A0A8S2LFV6-F1
#
_cell.length_a   1.000
_cell.length_b   1.000
_cell.length_c   1.000
_cell.angle_alpha   90.00
_cell.angle_beta   90.00
_cell.angle_gamma   90.00
#
_symmetry.space_group_name_H-M   'P 1'
#
loop_
_entity.id
_entity.type
_entity.pdbx_description
1 polymer ?
#
loop_
_entity_poly.entity_id
_entity_poly.type
_entity_poly.pdbx_seq_one_letter_code
_entity_poly.pdbx_strand_id
1 'polypeptide(L)'
;METRHPLEPLSPVELERVVKLMKTGNDKVTPTTRFVSISLREPPKEKILNPTNELLSREADVVLFDNGTNSCYEASVSLEGEGSILSFEHIPGVQPTMTADEQVECEQAVLRSVEFQELVREHYGVNDINLVMVDIWSAGYYGKQEERTRRLARPLCFVRSDPTDNGYVHPIEGLRPLVDLNLMEVIRIDQYEHYPLPPLNCNYSSDRVTDTRQDIRPLEIIQPEGPSFQVNGNQVSWQKWLFVIGFTIRQEKQARSHLSLEKGRSWKFENSSVLNSLGEPTGYKLHPGENCIPFASSNAWWRKRASFVDYHVWITPYNEKEMFGGGNYPNQSQGDDGLLKYTEQNRSIVDTDIVLWYTLGVTHIPRQEDYPVMPVTVAGFSLKPNGFFDMNPSNDIPKLIKKTTENYCENK
;
A
#
# COMPACT_ATOMS: atom_id res chain seq x y z
N MET A 1 29.80 15.57 7.80
CA MET A 1 28.78 14.51 7.78
C MET A 1 27.48 15.18 7.42
N GLU A 2 26.86 14.82 6.31
CA GLU A 2 25.51 15.32 5.99
C GLU A 2 24.59 14.99 7.18
N THR A 3 23.98 16.02 7.76
CA THR A 3 23.04 15.87 8.86
C THR A 3 21.77 15.27 8.30
N ARG A 4 21.64 13.96 8.47
CA ARG A 4 20.49 13.16 8.06
C ARG A 4 19.24 13.56 8.83
N HIS A 5 18.11 13.72 8.17
CA HIS A 5 16.86 14.00 8.88
C HIS A 5 16.38 12.75 9.63
N PRO A 6 15.91 12.84 10.90
CA PRO A 6 15.53 11.65 11.69
C PRO A 6 14.43 10.77 11.08
N LEU A 7 13.58 11.35 10.23
CA LEU A 7 12.51 10.67 9.48
C LEU A 7 12.95 10.10 8.11
N GLU A 8 14.21 10.21 7.72
CA GLU A 8 14.67 9.56 6.49
C GLU A 8 14.52 8.04 6.61
N PRO A 9 14.13 7.32 5.55
CA PRO A 9 14.10 5.86 5.55
C PRO A 9 15.45 5.23 5.89
N LEU A 10 15.43 3.96 6.31
CA LEU A 10 16.66 3.22 6.50
C LEU A 10 17.46 3.16 5.19
N SER A 11 18.77 3.41 5.25
CA SER A 11 19.67 3.24 4.11
C SER A 11 19.92 1.75 3.84
N PRO A 12 20.40 1.37 2.65
CA PRO A 12 20.82 0.00 2.38
C PRO A 12 21.83 -0.55 3.41
N VAL A 13 22.78 0.29 3.85
CA VAL A 13 23.78 -0.07 4.87
C VAL A 13 23.13 -0.30 6.24
N GLU A 14 22.15 0.51 6.62
CA GLU A 14 21.38 0.30 7.84
C GLU A 14 20.56 -0.99 7.77
N LEU A 15 19.92 -1.28 6.63
CA LEU A 15 19.16 -2.52 6.43
C LEU A 15 20.05 -3.77 6.52
N GLU A 16 21.20 -3.78 5.84
CA GLU A 16 22.19 -4.86 5.94
C GLU A 16 22.65 -5.08 7.39
N ARG A 17 22.84 -3.99 8.12
CA ARG A 17 23.22 -4.04 9.53
C ARG A 17 22.11 -4.61 10.41
N VAL A 18 20.84 -4.23 10.21
CA VAL A 18 19.70 -4.84 10.90
C VAL A 18 19.67 -6.34 10.65
N VAL A 19 19.75 -6.77 9.38
CA VAL A 19 19.73 -8.20 9.01
C VAL A 19 20.88 -8.95 9.69
N LYS A 20 22.08 -8.38 9.69
CA LYS A 20 23.25 -8.98 10.36
C LYS A 20 23.02 -9.13 11.85
N LEU A 21 22.61 -8.06 12.54
CA LEU A 21 22.32 -8.08 13.98
C LEU A 21 21.26 -9.13 14.31
N MET A 22 20.20 -9.23 13.52
CA MET A 22 19.14 -10.21 13.73
C MET A 22 19.60 -11.65 13.51
N LYS A 23 20.46 -11.91 12.51
CA LYS A 23 20.99 -13.25 12.22
C LYS A 23 22.07 -13.72 13.18
N THR A 24 22.89 -12.81 13.72
CA THR A 24 24.05 -13.19 14.57
C THR A 24 23.88 -12.83 16.03
N GLY A 25 22.93 -11.95 16.37
CA GLY A 25 22.74 -11.43 17.73
C GLY A 25 21.81 -12.26 18.60
N ASN A 26 21.23 -13.36 18.08
CA ASN A 26 20.37 -14.28 18.81
C ASN A 26 20.28 -15.64 18.07
N ASP A 27 19.76 -16.66 18.75
CA ASP A 27 19.49 -18.00 18.18
C ASP A 27 18.03 -18.18 17.72
N LYS A 28 17.25 -17.09 17.63
CA LYS A 28 15.82 -17.11 17.30
C LYS A 28 15.55 -16.99 15.80
N VAL A 29 16.46 -16.41 15.02
CA VAL A 29 16.37 -16.39 13.55
C VAL A 29 16.98 -17.68 13.00
N THR A 30 16.12 -18.56 12.51
CA THR A 30 16.49 -19.89 12.02
C THR A 30 16.53 -19.94 10.48
N PRO A 31 16.98 -21.05 9.86
CA PRO A 31 16.88 -21.22 8.41
C PRO A 31 15.45 -21.21 7.86
N THR A 32 14.43 -21.43 8.71
CA THR A 32 13.00 -21.35 8.33
C THR A 32 12.39 -19.97 8.60
N THR A 33 13.17 -19.02 9.12
CA THR A 33 12.72 -17.65 9.39
C THR A 33 12.92 -16.75 8.17
N ARG A 34 11.84 -16.10 7.74
CA ARG A 34 11.83 -15.05 6.73
C ARG A 34 11.79 -13.66 7.36
N PHE A 35 12.48 -12.71 6.73
CA PHE A 35 12.31 -11.29 7.00
C PHE A 35 11.18 -10.78 6.11
N VAL A 36 10.04 -10.47 6.72
CA VAL A 36 8.85 -9.97 6.00
C VAL A 36 9.01 -8.49 5.71
N SER A 37 9.41 -7.71 6.71
CA SER A 37 9.65 -6.27 6.56
C SER A 37 10.69 -5.77 7.53
N ILE A 38 11.45 -4.77 7.10
CA ILE A 38 12.34 -3.97 7.93
C ILE A 38 12.07 -2.51 7.60
N SER A 39 11.71 -1.72 8.59
CA SER A 39 11.42 -0.30 8.43
C SER A 39 12.06 0.52 9.53
N LEU A 40 12.23 1.82 9.27
CA LEU A 40 12.59 2.76 10.32
C LEU A 40 11.53 2.68 11.43
N ARG A 41 11.97 2.53 12.68
CA ARG A 41 11.15 2.89 13.82
C ARG A 41 11.18 4.40 13.93
N GLU A 42 10.10 5.07 13.53
CA GLU A 42 10.04 6.52 13.54
C GLU A 42 10.26 7.04 14.98
N PRO A 43 11.08 8.10 15.18
CA PRO A 43 11.26 8.68 16.49
C PRO A 43 9.94 9.17 17.08
N PRO A 44 9.81 9.23 18.42
CA PRO A 44 8.61 9.73 19.06
C PRO A 44 8.20 11.10 18.51
N LYS A 45 6.92 11.27 18.21
CA LYS A 45 6.37 12.50 17.60
C LYS A 45 6.82 13.78 18.30
N GLU A 46 6.83 13.78 19.63
CA GLU A 46 7.24 14.95 20.43
C GLU A 46 8.70 15.37 20.18
N LYS A 47 9.60 14.42 19.93
CA LYS A 47 11.02 14.67 19.64
C LYS A 47 11.23 15.26 18.24
N ILE A 48 10.33 14.96 17.31
CA ILE A 48 10.32 15.55 15.96
C ILE A 48 9.74 16.98 15.99
N LEU A 49 8.64 17.19 16.71
CA LEU A 49 8.00 18.50 16.82
C LEU A 49 8.83 19.51 17.61
N ASN A 50 9.57 19.04 18.62
CA ASN A 50 10.43 19.86 19.46
C ASN A 50 11.88 19.37 19.37
N PRO A 51 12.57 19.62 18.24
CA PRO A 51 13.93 19.14 18.04
C PRO A 51 14.88 19.79 19.05
N THR A 52 15.70 18.98 19.70
CA THR A 52 16.82 19.44 20.55
C THR A 52 18.14 19.30 19.79
N ASN A 53 19.25 19.75 20.37
CA ASN A 53 20.58 19.47 19.83
C ASN A 53 21.04 18.02 20.06
N GLU A 54 20.22 17.18 20.70
CA GLU A 54 20.51 15.77 20.93
C GLU A 54 20.27 14.97 19.64
N LEU A 55 21.19 14.07 19.33
CA LEU A 55 21.00 13.10 18.26
C LEU A 55 19.92 12.08 18.70
N LEU A 56 18.90 11.91 17.86
CA LEU A 56 17.87 10.90 18.08
C LEU A 56 18.40 9.51 17.70
N SER A 57 18.12 8.53 18.56
CA SER A 57 18.45 7.11 18.33
C SER A 57 17.86 6.64 17.00
N ARG A 58 18.69 5.96 16.22
CA ARG A 58 18.29 5.35 14.95
C ARG A 58 17.90 3.91 15.18
N GLU A 59 16.61 3.62 15.05
CA GLU A 59 16.05 2.30 15.35
C GLU A 59 15.29 1.72 14.15
N ALA A 60 15.15 0.40 14.12
CA ALA A 60 14.40 -0.32 13.11
C ALA A 60 13.37 -1.24 13.75
N ASP A 61 12.18 -1.32 13.15
CA ASP A 61 11.19 -2.37 13.42
C ASP A 61 11.34 -3.47 12.36
N VAL A 62 11.24 -4.72 12.80
CA VAL A 62 11.45 -5.93 12.00
C VAL A 62 10.26 -6.86 12.20
N VAL A 63 9.62 -7.28 11.12
CA VAL A 63 8.63 -8.36 11.12
C VAL A 63 9.27 -9.61 10.54
N LEU A 64 9.21 -10.69 11.30
CA LEU A 64 9.73 -12.00 10.95
C LEU A 64 8.60 -13.01 10.90
N PHE A 65 8.74 -14.00 10.03
CA PHE A 65 7.84 -15.13 9.99
C PHE A 65 8.62 -16.43 9.88
N ASP A 66 8.41 -17.35 10.82
CA ASP A 66 9.04 -18.66 10.82
C ASP A 66 8.08 -19.71 10.26
N ASN A 67 8.39 -20.22 9.06
CA ASN A 67 7.56 -21.22 8.38
C ASN A 67 7.53 -22.56 9.13
N GLY A 68 8.63 -22.94 9.79
CA GLY A 68 8.75 -24.21 10.52
C GLY A 68 7.85 -24.28 11.75
N THR A 69 7.59 -23.13 12.37
CA THR A 69 6.72 -22.99 13.55
C THR A 69 5.40 -22.27 13.26
N ASN A 70 5.17 -21.84 12.02
CA ASN A 70 4.01 -21.03 11.60
C ASN A 70 3.78 -19.83 12.54
N SER A 71 4.84 -19.12 12.87
CA SER A 71 4.84 -18.09 13.93
C SER A 71 5.37 -16.76 13.44
N CYS A 72 4.67 -15.68 13.77
CA CYS A 72 5.06 -14.30 13.47
C CYS A 72 5.78 -13.67 14.66
N TYR A 73 6.83 -12.90 14.40
CA TYR A 73 7.55 -12.16 15.44
C TYR A 73 7.77 -10.72 15.04
N GLU A 74 7.68 -9.82 16.02
CA GLU A 74 8.13 -8.44 15.91
C GLU A 74 9.43 -8.27 16.70
N ALA A 75 10.39 -7.55 16.15
CA ALA A 75 11.61 -7.20 16.83
C ALA A 75 11.95 -5.75 16.57
N SER A 76 12.64 -5.12 17.52
CA SER A 76 13.19 -3.79 17.34
C SER A 76 14.69 -3.78 17.56
N VAL A 77 15.41 -3.00 16.75
CA VAL A 77 16.88 -2.99 16.71
C VAL A 77 17.37 -1.55 16.82
N SER A 78 18.32 -1.29 17.71
CA SER A 78 19.07 -0.03 17.73
C SER A 78 20.28 -0.15 16.81
N LEU A 79 20.51 0.88 16.01
CA LEU A 79 21.67 1.02 15.13
C LEU A 79 22.76 1.91 15.73
N GLU A 80 22.62 2.32 16.99
CA GLU A 80 23.62 3.12 17.71
C GLU A 80 24.86 2.31 18.06
N GLY A 81 26.04 2.94 18.00
CA GLY A 81 27.31 2.30 18.34
C GLY A 81 27.56 1.02 17.53
N GLU A 82 27.68 -0.13 18.20
CA GLU A 82 27.80 -1.46 17.58
C GLU A 82 26.43 -2.07 17.18
N GLY A 83 25.34 -1.54 17.73
CA GLY A 83 23.97 -1.97 17.47
C GLY A 83 23.53 -3.11 18.38
N SER A 84 22.23 -3.18 18.67
CA SER A 84 21.69 -4.17 19.59
C SER A 84 20.22 -4.49 19.30
N ILE A 85 19.80 -5.70 19.64
CA ILE A 85 18.40 -6.10 19.58
C ILE A 85 17.74 -5.61 20.87
N LEU A 86 16.76 -4.72 20.73
CA LEU A 86 16.03 -4.12 21.84
C LEU A 86 14.85 -4.99 22.29
N SER A 87 14.16 -5.62 21.34
CA SER A 87 13.01 -6.50 21.62
C SER A 87 12.89 -7.62 20.58
N PHE A 88 12.23 -8.71 20.96
CA PHE A 88 11.87 -9.82 20.08
C PHE A 88 10.67 -10.55 20.68
N GLU A 89 9.50 -10.31 20.12
CA GLU A 89 8.19 -10.70 20.66
C GLU A 89 7.44 -11.61 19.68
N HIS A 90 6.82 -12.67 20.20
CA HIS A 90 5.94 -13.54 19.41
C HIS A 90 4.55 -12.91 19.30
N ILE A 91 4.05 -12.77 18.07
CA ILE A 91 2.71 -12.25 17.79
C ILE A 91 1.79 -13.43 17.44
N PRO A 92 0.94 -13.89 18.37
CA PRO A 92 0.21 -15.15 18.20
C PRO A 92 -0.93 -15.03 17.19
N GLY A 93 -1.06 -16.03 16.32
CA GLY A 93 -2.25 -16.22 15.48
C GLY A 93 -2.42 -15.24 14.32
N VAL A 94 -1.39 -14.43 14.02
CA VAL A 94 -1.39 -13.52 12.88
C VAL A 94 -0.59 -14.08 11.72
N GLN A 95 -0.93 -13.62 10.50
CA GLN A 95 -0.18 -13.90 9.29
C GLN A 95 0.31 -12.58 8.70
N PRO A 96 1.63 -12.37 8.56
CA PRO A 96 2.16 -11.19 7.89
C PRO A 96 1.90 -11.22 6.39
N THR A 97 2.18 -10.10 5.71
CA THR A 97 2.09 -10.00 4.25
C THR A 97 2.88 -11.12 3.59
N MET A 98 2.43 -11.54 2.40
CA MET A 98 3.21 -12.44 1.57
C MET A 98 4.39 -11.68 0.97
N THR A 99 5.55 -12.32 0.91
CA THR A 99 6.77 -11.73 0.36
C THR A 99 6.95 -12.10 -1.11
N ALA A 100 7.81 -11.39 -1.83
CA ALA A 100 8.01 -11.61 -3.26
C ALA A 100 8.61 -13.00 -3.56
N ASP A 101 9.47 -13.52 -2.69
CA ASP A 101 9.99 -14.89 -2.73
C ASP A 101 8.89 -15.92 -2.52
N GLU A 102 7.92 -15.69 -1.63
CA GLU A 102 6.76 -16.57 -1.47
C GLU A 102 5.90 -16.64 -2.73
N GLN A 103 5.79 -15.55 -3.50
CA GLN A 103 5.11 -15.61 -4.81
C GLN A 103 5.81 -16.60 -5.74
N VAL A 104 7.13 -16.46 -5.92
CA VAL A 104 7.90 -17.32 -6.81
C VAL A 104 7.83 -18.78 -6.36
N GLU A 105 8.00 -19.04 -5.06
CA GLU A 105 7.94 -20.39 -4.52
C GLU A 105 6.54 -21.01 -4.64
N CYS A 106 5.49 -20.23 -4.41
CA CYS A 106 4.10 -20.67 -4.59
C CYS A 106 3.78 -21.02 -6.05
N GLU A 107 4.23 -20.20 -7.01
CA GLU A 107 4.12 -20.51 -8.43
C GLU A 107 4.78 -21.85 -8.73
N GLN A 108 6.01 -22.05 -8.28
CA GLN A 108 6.74 -23.31 -8.49
C GLN A 108 6.04 -24.51 -7.85
N ALA A 109 5.45 -24.34 -6.65
CA ALA A 109 4.68 -25.39 -5.98
C ALA A 109 3.46 -25.83 -6.80
N VAL A 110 2.72 -24.87 -7.37
CA VAL A 110 1.56 -25.15 -8.24
C VAL A 110 2.00 -25.83 -9.53
N LEU A 111 3.02 -25.30 -10.22
CA LEU A 111 3.51 -25.86 -11.48
C LEU A 111 4.08 -27.27 -11.31
N ARG A 112 4.60 -27.64 -10.14
CA ARG A 112 5.11 -28.99 -9.82
C ARG A 112 4.03 -29.98 -9.38
N SER A 113 2.83 -29.51 -9.05
CA SER A 113 1.74 -30.39 -8.62
C SER A 113 1.27 -31.28 -9.77
N VAL A 114 1.46 -32.59 -9.63
CA VAL A 114 1.03 -33.59 -10.63
C VAL A 114 -0.47 -33.53 -10.83
N GLU A 115 -1.25 -33.42 -9.74
CA GLU A 115 -2.71 -33.30 -9.81
C GLU A 115 -3.13 -32.06 -10.60
N PHE A 116 -2.46 -30.92 -10.38
CA PHE A 116 -2.75 -29.69 -11.11
C PHE A 116 -2.42 -29.82 -12.60
N GLN A 117 -1.26 -30.39 -12.94
CA GLN A 117 -0.86 -30.64 -14.33
C GLN A 117 -1.87 -31.55 -15.05
N GLU A 118 -2.33 -32.62 -14.39
CA GLU A 118 -3.31 -33.55 -14.95
C GLU A 118 -4.65 -32.87 -15.21
N LEU A 119 -5.17 -32.11 -14.24
CA LEU A 119 -6.43 -31.37 -14.38
C LEU A 119 -6.34 -30.29 -15.46
N VAL A 120 -5.24 -29.54 -15.54
CA VAL A 120 -5.02 -28.53 -16.57
C VAL A 120 -4.99 -29.16 -17.97
N ARG A 121 -4.31 -30.30 -18.11
CA ARG A 121 -4.27 -31.05 -19.37
C ARG A 121 -5.65 -31.60 -19.75
N GLU A 122 -6.37 -32.19 -18.79
CA GLU A 122 -7.69 -32.79 -19.02
C GLU A 122 -8.74 -31.74 -19.38
N HIS A 123 -8.80 -30.63 -18.62
CA HIS A 123 -9.85 -29.63 -18.79
C HIS A 123 -9.54 -28.66 -19.94
N TYR A 124 -8.29 -28.31 -20.18
CA TYR A 124 -7.94 -27.23 -21.11
C TYR A 124 -7.00 -27.67 -22.25
N GLY A 125 -6.56 -28.93 -22.28
CA GLY A 125 -5.68 -29.45 -23.33
C GLY A 125 -4.26 -28.86 -23.30
N VAL A 126 -3.86 -28.20 -22.21
CA VAL A 126 -2.54 -27.56 -22.06
C VAL A 126 -1.53 -28.62 -21.61
N ASN A 127 -0.60 -28.97 -22.51
CA ASN A 127 0.42 -29.99 -22.24
C ASN A 127 1.74 -29.40 -21.74
N ASP A 128 2.04 -28.15 -22.07
CA ASP A 128 3.24 -27.46 -21.57
C ASP A 128 2.88 -26.60 -20.37
N ILE A 129 3.16 -27.13 -19.17
CA ILE A 129 2.87 -26.44 -17.92
C ILE A 129 3.68 -25.13 -17.77
N ASN A 130 4.81 -24.98 -18.48
CA ASN A 130 5.62 -23.76 -18.38
C ASN A 130 4.96 -22.54 -19.04
N LEU A 131 3.89 -22.75 -19.81
CA LEU A 131 3.04 -21.69 -20.33
C LEU A 131 1.96 -21.25 -19.32
N VAL A 132 1.80 -21.95 -18.20
CA VAL A 132 0.88 -21.55 -17.15
C VAL A 132 1.53 -20.49 -16.27
N MET A 133 0.90 -19.32 -16.18
CA MET A 133 1.22 -18.25 -15.25
C MET A 133 0.42 -18.44 -13.97
N VAL A 134 1.08 -18.32 -12.82
CA VAL A 134 0.43 -18.46 -11.51
C VAL A 134 0.66 -17.20 -10.68
N ASP A 135 -0.42 -16.49 -10.39
CA ASP A 135 -0.38 -15.34 -9.50
C ASP A 135 -0.78 -15.76 -8.10
N ILE A 136 0.10 -15.52 -7.11
CA ILE A 136 -0.26 -15.74 -5.72
C ILE A 136 -1.35 -14.75 -5.32
N TRP A 137 -2.38 -15.24 -4.64
CA TRP A 137 -3.41 -14.40 -4.06
C TRP A 137 -3.62 -14.80 -2.61
N SER A 138 -3.83 -13.80 -1.74
CA SER A 138 -4.05 -14.05 -0.32
C SER A 138 -5.26 -14.97 -0.14
N ALA A 139 -5.17 -15.96 0.75
CA ALA A 139 -6.33 -16.84 0.98
C ALA A 139 -7.53 -16.07 1.51
N GLY A 140 -7.34 -14.99 2.29
CA GLY A 140 -8.41 -14.35 3.04
C GLY A 140 -8.89 -15.25 4.19
N TYR A 141 -10.07 -14.97 4.73
CA TYR A 141 -10.68 -15.75 5.81
C TYR A 141 -12.17 -15.87 5.56
N TYR A 142 -12.70 -17.09 5.62
CA TYR A 142 -14.10 -17.43 5.34
C TYR A 142 -14.72 -18.28 6.46
N GLY A 143 -14.06 -18.35 7.62
CA GLY A 143 -14.53 -19.06 8.80
C GLY A 143 -14.07 -20.51 8.90
N LYS A 144 -13.17 -20.99 8.03
CA LYS A 144 -12.67 -22.36 8.10
C LYS A 144 -11.50 -22.47 9.08
N GLN A 145 -11.40 -23.61 9.77
CA GLN A 145 -10.32 -23.86 10.73
C GLN A 145 -8.94 -23.83 10.05
N GLU A 146 -8.81 -24.37 8.84
CA GLU A 146 -7.55 -24.39 8.08
C GLU A 146 -7.00 -22.98 7.82
N GLU A 147 -7.88 -22.02 7.55
CA GLU A 147 -7.54 -20.60 7.31
C GLU A 147 -7.07 -19.89 8.58
N ARG A 148 -7.35 -20.45 9.75
CA ARG A 148 -6.89 -19.93 11.04
C ARG A 148 -5.55 -20.52 11.46
N THR A 149 -5.28 -21.77 11.08
CA THR A 149 -4.13 -22.52 11.60
C THR A 149 -2.98 -22.67 10.62
N ARG A 150 -3.17 -22.36 9.34
CA ARG A 150 -2.14 -22.47 8.29
C ARG A 150 -1.89 -21.13 7.64
N ARG A 151 -0.72 -20.98 7.01
CA ARG A 151 -0.41 -19.87 6.11
C ARG A 151 -0.77 -20.27 4.69
N LEU A 152 -1.79 -19.65 4.11
CA LEU A 152 -2.43 -20.12 2.89
C LEU A 152 -2.43 -19.06 1.78
N ALA A 153 -2.27 -19.52 0.54
CA ALA A 153 -2.57 -18.77 -0.67
C ALA A 153 -3.63 -19.48 -1.53
N ARG A 154 -4.36 -18.70 -2.32
CA ARG A 154 -5.32 -19.18 -3.33
C ARG A 154 -4.94 -18.65 -4.71
N PRO A 155 -3.89 -19.19 -5.35
CA PRO A 155 -3.40 -18.64 -6.60
C PRO A 155 -4.45 -18.63 -7.70
N LEU A 156 -4.35 -17.63 -8.58
CA LEU A 156 -5.08 -17.57 -9.84
C LEU A 156 -4.15 -18.00 -10.96
N CYS A 157 -4.65 -18.85 -11.85
CA CYS A 157 -3.84 -19.44 -12.91
C CYS A 157 -4.34 -19.00 -14.28
N PHE A 158 -3.41 -18.82 -15.20
CA PHE A 158 -3.67 -18.35 -16.55
C PHE A 158 -2.78 -19.10 -17.53
N VAL A 159 -3.18 -19.17 -18.80
CA VAL A 159 -2.39 -19.82 -19.85
C VAL A 159 -1.83 -18.76 -20.78
N ARG A 160 -0.57 -18.90 -21.17
CA ARG A 160 0.03 -18.12 -22.25
C ARG A 160 0.05 -18.96 -23.52
N SER A 161 -0.17 -18.34 -24.68
CA SER A 161 0.04 -19.01 -25.96
C SER A 161 1.53 -19.23 -26.28
N ASP A 162 2.39 -18.37 -25.74
CA ASP A 162 3.85 -18.48 -25.78
C ASP A 162 4.49 -17.69 -24.60
N PRO A 163 5.79 -17.84 -24.30
CA PRO A 163 6.40 -17.25 -23.10
C PRO A 163 6.28 -15.71 -22.94
N THR A 164 6.03 -14.96 -24.02
CA THR A 164 5.89 -13.49 -23.96
C THR A 164 4.46 -12.98 -24.14
N ASP A 165 3.49 -13.90 -24.18
CA ASP A 165 2.06 -13.58 -24.29
C ASP A 165 1.48 -13.00 -22.98
N ASN A 166 0.46 -12.17 -23.13
CA ASN A 166 -0.34 -11.65 -22.03
C ASN A 166 -1.25 -12.74 -21.44
N GLY A 167 -0.75 -13.49 -20.46
CA GLY A 167 -1.51 -14.60 -19.84
C GLY A 167 -2.88 -14.21 -19.28
N TYR A 168 -3.07 -12.96 -18.82
CA TYR A 168 -4.35 -12.49 -18.27
C TYR A 168 -5.53 -12.61 -19.24
N VAL A 169 -5.27 -12.80 -20.54
CA VAL A 169 -6.31 -12.99 -21.56
C VAL A 169 -6.87 -14.41 -21.61
N HIS A 170 -6.19 -15.39 -21.01
CA HIS A 170 -6.63 -16.78 -20.94
C HIS A 170 -6.66 -17.32 -19.48
N PRO A 171 -7.57 -16.82 -18.63
CA PRO A 171 -7.73 -17.33 -17.27
C PRO A 171 -8.16 -18.79 -17.25
N ILE A 172 -7.54 -19.58 -16.37
CA ILE A 172 -7.98 -20.94 -16.03
C ILE A 172 -9.13 -20.81 -15.04
N GLU A 173 -10.35 -20.72 -15.56
CA GLU A 173 -11.58 -20.64 -14.77
C GLU A 173 -12.12 -22.04 -14.47
N GLY A 174 -12.28 -22.37 -13.18
CA GLY A 174 -12.81 -23.67 -12.74
C GLY A 174 -11.83 -24.47 -11.88
N LEU A 175 -10.52 -24.21 -11.95
CA LEU A 175 -9.51 -24.81 -11.08
C LEU A 175 -8.94 -23.77 -10.13
N ARG A 176 -8.95 -24.05 -8.82
CA ARG A 176 -8.44 -23.15 -7.78
C ARG A 176 -7.53 -23.91 -6.81
N PRO A 177 -6.20 -23.86 -7.01
CA PRO A 177 -5.25 -24.39 -6.05
C PRO A 177 -5.36 -23.67 -4.71
N LEU A 178 -5.26 -24.43 -3.62
CA LEU A 178 -5.00 -23.94 -2.28
C LEU A 178 -3.60 -24.41 -1.90
N VAL A 179 -2.72 -23.46 -1.61
CA VAL A 179 -1.31 -23.72 -1.31
C VAL A 179 -1.04 -23.44 0.16
N ASP A 180 -0.37 -24.38 0.83
CA ASP A 180 0.23 -24.14 2.14
C ASP A 180 1.62 -23.52 1.95
N LEU A 181 1.79 -22.26 2.32
CA LEU A 181 3.03 -21.51 2.11
C LEU A 181 4.13 -21.89 3.12
N ASN A 182 3.81 -22.63 4.19
CA ASN A 182 4.87 -23.16 5.06
C ASN A 182 5.52 -24.40 4.45
N LEU A 183 4.71 -25.24 3.83
CA LEU A 183 5.17 -26.47 3.18
C LEU A 183 5.59 -26.24 1.72
N MET A 184 5.11 -25.15 1.10
CA MET A 184 5.18 -24.90 -0.34
C MET A 184 4.61 -26.06 -1.15
N GLU A 185 3.38 -26.46 -0.78
CA GLU A 185 2.67 -27.58 -1.39
C GLU A 185 1.22 -27.20 -1.72
N VAL A 186 0.72 -27.71 -2.86
CA VAL A 186 -0.72 -27.68 -3.17
C VAL A 186 -1.40 -28.72 -2.28
N ILE A 187 -2.26 -28.26 -1.38
CA ILE A 187 -2.95 -29.14 -0.41
C ILE A 187 -4.36 -29.50 -0.84
N ARG A 188 -4.93 -28.76 -1.79
CA ARG A 188 -6.25 -28.99 -2.38
C ARG A 188 -6.36 -28.26 -3.71
N ILE A 189 -7.10 -28.80 -4.67
CA ILE A 189 -7.53 -28.09 -5.87
C ILE A 189 -9.06 -28.06 -5.85
N ASP A 190 -9.63 -26.89 -5.54
CA ASP A 190 -11.08 -26.71 -5.59
C ASP A 190 -11.50 -26.66 -7.07
N GLN A 191 -12.36 -27.58 -7.48
CA GLN A 191 -12.89 -27.67 -8.84
C GLN A 191 -14.32 -27.14 -8.90
N TYR A 192 -14.59 -26.27 -9.87
CA TYR A 192 -15.89 -25.66 -10.15
C TYR A 192 -16.35 -26.04 -11.56
N GLU A 193 -17.40 -25.39 -12.06
CA GLU A 193 -17.83 -25.53 -13.44
C GLU A 193 -16.67 -25.26 -14.40
N HIS A 194 -16.59 -26.07 -15.46
CA HIS A 194 -15.59 -25.88 -16.51
C HIS A 194 -16.00 -24.73 -17.42
N TYR A 195 -15.14 -23.73 -17.55
CA TYR A 195 -15.29 -22.64 -18.51
C TYR A 195 -14.16 -22.74 -19.55
N PRO A 196 -14.46 -22.64 -20.86
CA PRO A 196 -13.42 -22.71 -21.88
C PRO A 196 -12.48 -21.50 -21.79
N LEU A 197 -11.21 -21.69 -22.19
CA LEU A 197 -10.28 -20.57 -22.32
C LEU A 197 -10.83 -19.57 -23.36
N PRO A 198 -10.82 -18.25 -23.06
CA PRO A 198 -11.12 -17.25 -24.07
C PRO A 198 -10.24 -17.42 -25.31
N PRO A 199 -10.80 -17.36 -26.53
CA PRO A 199 -10.09 -17.80 -27.74
C PRO A 199 -9.20 -16.72 -28.37
N LEU A 200 -9.28 -15.46 -27.92
CA LEU A 200 -8.60 -14.34 -28.55
C LEU A 200 -7.33 -13.98 -27.78
N ASN A 201 -6.23 -13.80 -28.51
CA ASN A 201 -5.02 -13.20 -27.96
C ASN A 201 -5.18 -11.67 -27.95
N CYS A 202 -4.83 -11.01 -26.85
CA CYS A 202 -4.89 -9.55 -26.73
C CYS A 202 -3.61 -9.01 -26.07
N ASN A 203 -2.58 -8.87 -26.89
CA ASN A 203 -1.27 -8.35 -26.48
C ASN A 203 -1.20 -6.83 -26.64
N TYR A 204 -0.53 -6.17 -25.70
CA TYR A 204 -0.33 -4.71 -25.68
C TYR A 204 1.14 -4.30 -25.63
N SER A 205 2.06 -5.27 -25.60
CA SER A 205 3.49 -4.98 -25.63
C SER A 205 3.90 -4.39 -26.98
N SER A 206 4.84 -3.45 -26.97
CA SER A 206 5.23 -2.69 -28.16
C SER A 206 5.80 -3.54 -29.29
N ASP A 207 6.37 -4.70 -28.98
CA ASP A 207 6.89 -5.67 -29.95
C ASP A 207 5.79 -6.49 -30.64
N ARG A 208 4.58 -6.57 -30.05
CA ARG A 208 3.43 -7.30 -30.59
C ARG A 208 2.38 -6.41 -31.25
N VAL A 209 2.43 -5.10 -31.01
CA VAL A 209 1.54 -4.10 -31.62
C VAL A 209 2.25 -3.48 -32.83
N THR A 210 1.96 -3.98 -34.04
CA THR A 210 2.66 -3.59 -35.27
C THR A 210 2.15 -2.29 -35.90
N ASP A 211 0.85 -2.00 -35.77
CA ASP A 211 0.21 -0.83 -36.37
C ASP A 211 0.08 0.31 -35.35
N THR A 212 1.13 1.13 -35.27
CA THR A 212 1.19 2.26 -34.33
C THR A 212 0.89 3.60 -35.02
N ARG A 213 0.40 4.57 -34.25
CA ARG A 213 0.11 5.93 -34.74
C ARG A 213 1.40 6.65 -35.14
N GLN A 214 1.40 7.30 -36.30
CA GLN A 214 2.56 7.99 -36.88
C GLN A 214 2.46 9.52 -36.80
N ASP A 215 1.38 10.05 -36.21
CA ASP A 215 1.05 11.47 -36.17
C ASP A 215 1.35 12.16 -34.83
N ILE A 216 1.91 11.42 -33.86
CA ILE A 216 2.30 11.96 -32.56
C ILE A 216 3.56 12.82 -32.73
N ARG A 217 3.42 14.14 -32.54
CA ARG A 217 4.54 15.07 -32.56
C ARG A 217 5.25 15.13 -31.20
N PRO A 218 6.57 15.42 -31.16
CA PRO A 218 7.29 15.59 -29.90
C PRO A 218 6.72 16.72 -29.02
N LEU A 219 6.73 16.52 -27.71
CA LEU A 219 6.44 17.54 -26.69
C LEU A 219 7.66 17.68 -25.78
N GLU A 220 8.25 18.86 -25.72
CA GLU A 220 9.40 19.16 -24.87
C GLU A 220 8.99 20.07 -23.70
N ILE A 221 9.28 19.64 -22.46
CA ILE A 221 9.06 20.42 -21.22
C ILE A 221 10.45 20.71 -20.62
N ILE A 222 10.89 21.96 -20.69
CA ILE A 222 12.26 22.37 -20.32
C ILE A 222 12.21 23.48 -19.25
N GLN A 223 13.02 23.33 -18.21
CA GLN A 223 13.34 24.38 -17.24
C GLN A 223 14.83 24.72 -17.34
N PRO A 224 15.23 25.71 -18.17
CA PRO A 224 16.66 25.99 -18.44
C PRO A 224 17.46 26.39 -17.21
N GLU A 225 16.78 26.96 -16.20
CA GLU A 225 17.37 27.39 -14.93
C GLU A 225 17.18 26.34 -13.82
N GLY A 226 16.74 25.14 -14.18
CA GLY A 226 16.44 24.06 -13.25
C GLY A 226 15.07 24.20 -12.57
N PRO A 227 14.74 23.25 -11.69
CA PRO A 227 13.48 23.26 -10.95
C PRO A 227 13.46 24.34 -9.88
N SER A 228 12.25 24.78 -9.49
CA SER A 228 12.07 25.77 -8.43
C SER A 228 11.97 25.16 -7.02
N PHE A 229 12.26 23.87 -6.86
CA PHE A 229 12.33 23.17 -5.57
C PHE A 229 13.78 22.82 -5.23
N GLN A 230 14.09 22.70 -3.95
CA GLN A 230 15.36 22.18 -3.46
C GLN A 230 15.12 20.88 -2.71
N VAL A 231 16.07 19.94 -2.82
CA VAL A 231 16.05 18.66 -2.11
C VAL A 231 17.34 18.53 -1.31
N ASN A 232 17.23 18.32 0.01
CA ASN A 232 18.34 18.01 0.90
C ASN A 232 18.03 16.69 1.62
N GLY A 233 18.73 15.60 1.26
CA GLY A 233 18.32 14.24 1.64
C GLY A 233 16.90 13.95 1.14
N ASN A 234 15.98 13.67 2.06
CA ASN A 234 14.55 13.50 1.76
C ASN A 234 13.72 14.75 2.04
N GLN A 235 14.31 15.84 2.54
CA GLN A 235 13.58 17.09 2.78
C GLN A 235 13.45 17.88 1.48
N VAL A 236 12.23 18.33 1.20
CA VAL A 236 11.88 19.15 0.03
C VAL A 236 11.43 20.52 0.50
N SER A 237 12.00 21.57 -0.10
CA SER A 237 11.50 22.94 0.00
C SER A 237 11.01 23.44 -1.35
N TRP A 238 9.78 23.95 -1.41
CA TRP A 238 9.18 24.42 -2.65
C TRP A 238 8.05 25.42 -2.39
N GLN A 239 8.17 26.64 -2.90
CA GLN A 239 7.08 27.64 -2.85
C GLN A 239 6.43 27.77 -1.45
N LYS A 240 7.27 28.01 -0.43
CA LYS A 240 6.93 28.08 1.01
C LYS A 240 6.63 26.75 1.70
N TRP A 241 6.47 25.66 0.97
CA TRP A 241 6.35 24.32 1.56
C TRP A 241 7.70 23.81 2.02
N LEU A 242 7.72 23.13 3.16
CA LEU A 242 8.85 22.37 3.68
C LEU A 242 8.32 21.06 4.26
N PHE A 243 8.77 19.93 3.73
CA PHE A 243 8.32 18.60 4.16
C PHE A 243 9.39 17.54 3.91
N VAL A 244 9.28 16.39 4.56
CA VAL A 244 10.19 15.26 4.37
C VAL A 244 9.45 14.14 3.64
N ILE A 245 10.02 13.67 2.53
CA ILE A 245 9.51 12.52 1.78
C ILE A 245 10.05 11.25 2.45
N GLY A 246 9.33 10.77 3.46
CA GLY A 246 9.51 9.40 3.96
C GLY A 246 8.98 8.38 2.94
N PHE A 247 9.63 7.22 2.87
CA PHE A 247 9.13 6.04 2.18
C PHE A 247 8.95 4.93 3.21
N THR A 248 7.80 4.93 3.86
CA THR A 248 7.31 3.91 4.79
C THR A 248 5.85 3.63 4.45
N ILE A 249 5.46 2.36 4.52
CA ILE A 249 4.13 1.87 4.11
C ILE A 249 3.15 2.06 5.29
N ARG A 250 1.87 2.41 5.00
CA ARG A 250 1.04 3.44 5.70
C ARG A 250 -0.23 2.96 6.46
N GLN A 251 -0.54 3.63 7.59
CA GLN A 251 -1.78 4.34 8.09
C GLN A 251 -3.14 3.65 8.50
N GLU A 252 -3.78 3.89 9.72
CA GLU A 252 -5.26 4.18 10.08
C GLU A 252 -5.82 4.45 11.60
N LYS A 253 -6.84 5.37 11.88
CA LYS A 253 -7.63 5.87 13.13
C LYS A 253 -9.17 5.60 12.93
N GLN A 254 -10.00 5.41 13.97
CA GLN A 254 -11.30 6.04 14.39
C GLN A 254 -11.75 7.38 13.85
N ALA A 255 -13.00 7.85 14.17
CA ALA A 255 -14.06 8.91 13.87
C ALA A 255 -14.80 9.01 12.54
N ARG A 256 -15.95 8.38 12.59
CA ARG A 256 -16.65 7.84 11.46
C ARG A 256 -17.72 8.77 10.95
N SER A 257 -17.74 9.00 9.65
CA SER A 257 -18.90 9.62 9.00
C SER A 257 -18.93 9.31 7.51
N HIS A 258 -20.13 9.44 6.91
CA HIS A 258 -20.33 9.28 5.46
C HIS A 258 -20.37 10.64 4.74
N LEU A 259 -20.01 10.63 3.46
CA LEU A 259 -20.37 11.67 2.50
C LEU A 259 -21.91 11.81 2.41
N SER A 260 -22.38 13.03 2.16
CA SER A 260 -23.79 13.37 1.96
C SER A 260 -23.84 14.47 0.91
N LEU A 261 -24.04 14.05 -0.34
CA LEU A 261 -24.04 14.93 -1.52
C LEU A 261 -25.25 15.89 -1.47
N GLU A 262 -26.36 15.43 -0.91
CA GLU A 262 -27.60 16.20 -0.75
C GLU A 262 -27.51 17.30 0.33
N LYS A 263 -26.56 17.20 1.28
CA LYS A 263 -26.36 18.20 2.34
C LYS A 263 -25.07 19.02 2.19
N GLY A 264 -24.31 18.80 1.12
CA GLY A 264 -23.02 19.48 0.90
C GLY A 264 -22.03 19.30 2.06
N ARG A 265 -22.06 18.14 2.73
CA ARG A 265 -21.27 17.88 3.94
C ARG A 265 -19.77 18.04 3.67
N SER A 266 -19.08 18.65 4.61
CA SER A 266 -17.63 18.83 4.58
C SER A 266 -17.00 18.71 5.96
N TRP A 267 -15.74 18.30 6.03
CA TRP A 267 -14.97 18.21 7.27
C TRP A 267 -13.92 19.30 7.31
N LYS A 268 -13.87 20.05 8.42
CA LYS A 268 -12.84 21.05 8.69
C LYS A 268 -12.09 20.63 9.96
N PHE A 269 -10.78 20.70 9.91
CA PHE A 269 -9.86 20.43 11.01
C PHE A 269 -9.29 21.75 11.46
N GLU A 270 -9.58 22.13 12.70
CA GLU A 270 -9.29 23.45 13.23
C GLU A 270 -8.33 23.37 14.41
N ASN A 271 -7.51 24.41 14.58
CA ASN A 271 -6.79 24.68 15.81
C ASN A 271 -7.56 25.76 16.58
N SER A 272 -8.31 25.34 17.61
CA SER A 272 -9.14 26.21 18.45
C SER A 272 -8.35 27.27 19.21
N SER A 273 -7.04 27.08 19.39
CA SER A 273 -6.16 27.98 20.13
C SER A 273 -5.51 29.06 19.26
N VAL A 274 -5.61 28.96 17.92
CA VAL A 274 -5.03 29.93 16.99
C VAL A 274 -6.12 30.51 16.10
N LEU A 275 -6.44 31.78 16.34
CA LEU A 275 -7.46 32.52 15.63
C LEU A 275 -6.84 33.29 14.45
N ASN A 276 -7.58 33.35 13.34
CA ASN A 276 -7.24 34.22 12.22
C ASN A 276 -7.64 35.69 12.52
N SER A 277 -7.31 36.60 11.60
CA SER A 277 -7.64 38.03 11.68
C SER A 277 -9.13 38.38 11.85
N LEU A 278 -10.04 37.44 11.61
CA LEU A 278 -11.48 37.58 11.82
C LEU A 278 -11.96 37.00 13.17
N GLY A 279 -11.04 36.44 13.98
CA GLY A 279 -11.36 35.82 15.27
C GLY A 279 -11.87 34.39 15.18
N GLU A 280 -11.74 33.72 14.03
CA GLU A 280 -12.17 32.34 13.81
C GLU A 280 -10.99 31.36 13.91
N PRO A 281 -11.19 30.11 14.38
CA PRO A 281 -10.15 29.08 14.39
C PRO A 281 -9.55 28.81 13.00
N THR A 282 -8.22 28.78 12.95
CA THR A 282 -7.46 28.42 11.75
C THR A 282 -7.62 26.93 11.41
N GLY A 283 -7.70 26.57 10.12
CA GLY A 283 -7.89 25.16 9.77
C GLY A 283 -7.76 24.78 8.30
N TYR A 284 -7.72 23.47 8.06
CA TYR A 284 -7.80 22.87 6.73
C TYR A 284 -9.11 22.12 6.56
N LYS A 285 -9.67 22.15 5.35
CA LYS A 285 -10.92 21.51 4.99
C LYS A 285 -10.66 20.34 4.05
N LEU A 286 -11.22 19.17 4.37
CA LEU A 286 -11.27 18.03 3.47
C LEU A 286 -12.32 18.26 2.39
N HIS A 287 -11.85 18.22 1.15
CA HIS A 287 -12.64 18.21 -0.05
C HIS A 287 -12.56 16.78 -0.64
N PRO A 288 -13.58 15.95 -0.37
CA PRO A 288 -13.64 14.61 -0.92
C PRO A 288 -13.76 14.66 -2.44
N GLY A 289 -13.11 13.74 -3.15
CA GLY A 289 -13.37 13.49 -4.57
C GLY A 289 -14.42 12.42 -4.79
N GLU A 290 -14.37 11.74 -5.94
CA GLU A 290 -15.21 10.59 -6.23
C GLU A 290 -15.08 9.51 -5.14
N ASN A 291 -16.19 8.90 -4.79
CA ASN A 291 -16.24 7.90 -3.74
C ASN A 291 -17.42 6.92 -3.92
N CYS A 292 -17.34 5.77 -3.27
CA CYS A 292 -18.41 4.78 -3.22
C CYS A 292 -18.38 4.02 -1.89
N ILE A 293 -19.51 3.41 -1.55
CA ILE A 293 -19.58 2.39 -0.49
C ILE A 293 -19.64 0.99 -1.12
N PRO A 294 -19.13 -0.06 -0.46
CA PRO A 294 -19.20 -1.39 -1.05
C PRO A 294 -20.63 -1.93 -1.15
N PHE A 295 -20.93 -2.63 -2.24
CA PHE A 295 -22.21 -3.34 -2.43
C PHE A 295 -22.35 -4.59 -1.54
N ALA A 296 -21.24 -5.18 -1.11
CA ALA A 296 -21.28 -6.38 -0.29
C ALA A 296 -21.96 -6.10 1.06
N SER A 297 -22.75 -7.08 1.53
CA SER A 297 -23.32 -7.06 2.89
C SER A 297 -22.25 -6.80 3.93
N SER A 298 -22.56 -6.01 4.95
CA SER A 298 -21.70 -5.80 6.13
C SER A 298 -21.33 -7.12 6.84
N ASN A 299 -22.09 -8.20 6.62
CA ASN A 299 -21.80 -9.52 7.17
C ASN A 299 -20.77 -10.32 6.34
N ALA A 300 -20.38 -9.86 5.16
CA ALA A 300 -19.37 -10.53 4.34
C ALA A 300 -18.04 -10.59 5.10
N TRP A 301 -17.33 -11.71 5.02
CA TRP A 301 -16.08 -11.90 5.77
C TRP A 301 -15.03 -10.84 5.47
N TRP A 302 -14.91 -10.43 4.20
CA TRP A 302 -13.98 -9.37 3.82
C TRP A 302 -14.39 -8.01 4.42
N ARG A 303 -15.70 -7.72 4.58
CA ARG A 303 -16.19 -6.48 5.22
C ARG A 303 -15.79 -6.43 6.70
N LYS A 304 -15.83 -7.58 7.40
CA LYS A 304 -15.38 -7.67 8.80
C LYS A 304 -13.89 -7.36 8.94
N ARG A 305 -13.07 -7.80 7.97
CA ARG A 305 -11.61 -7.60 7.95
C ARG A 305 -11.19 -6.20 7.52
N ALA A 306 -11.90 -5.63 6.55
CA ALA A 306 -11.62 -4.32 6.00
C ALA A 306 -12.62 -3.27 6.55
N SER A 307 -12.88 -3.30 7.85
CA SER A 307 -13.94 -2.47 8.47
C SER A 307 -13.79 -0.97 8.23
N PHE A 308 -12.59 -0.48 7.87
CA PHE A 308 -12.37 0.90 7.45
C PHE A 308 -13.25 1.34 6.28
N VAL A 309 -13.72 0.42 5.41
CA VAL A 309 -14.61 0.75 4.29
C VAL A 309 -16.06 1.05 4.72
N ASP A 310 -16.40 0.83 5.99
CA ASP A 310 -17.75 1.04 6.50
C ASP A 310 -18.12 2.52 6.56
N TYR A 311 -17.13 3.43 6.60
CA TYR A 311 -17.32 4.88 6.67
C TYR A 311 -16.28 5.58 5.80
N HIS A 312 -16.57 6.80 5.34
CA HIS A 312 -15.67 7.54 4.45
C HIS A 312 -14.58 8.30 5.22
N VAL A 313 -14.85 8.71 6.45
CA VAL A 313 -13.94 9.52 7.27
C VAL A 313 -13.80 8.89 8.63
N TRP A 314 -12.60 8.92 9.20
CA TRP A 314 -12.23 8.45 10.52
C TRP A 314 -11.36 9.53 11.31
N ILE A 315 -11.79 10.06 12.51
CA ILE A 315 -10.97 10.64 13.67
C ILE A 315 -10.67 9.84 15.06
N THR A 316 -9.47 9.25 15.37
CA THR A 316 -8.89 8.80 16.71
C THR A 316 -8.08 9.92 17.35
N PRO A 317 -7.91 9.87 18.68
CA PRO A 317 -6.70 10.39 19.30
C PRO A 317 -5.45 9.66 18.82
N TYR A 318 -4.39 10.41 18.49
CA TYR A 318 -3.11 9.84 18.08
C TYR A 318 -2.63 8.76 19.06
N ASN A 319 -2.12 7.66 18.50
CA ASN A 319 -1.47 6.58 19.22
C ASN A 319 -0.38 6.03 18.31
N GLU A 320 0.85 5.93 18.81
CA GLU A 320 2.01 5.47 18.04
C GLU A 320 1.85 4.06 17.47
N LYS A 321 0.99 3.23 18.07
CA LYS A 321 0.72 1.85 17.64
C LYS A 321 -0.47 1.72 16.69
N GLU A 322 -1.28 2.76 16.51
CA GLU A 322 -2.48 2.73 15.66
C GLU A 322 -2.14 3.26 14.27
N MET A 323 -1.47 2.39 13.51
CA MET A 323 -0.84 2.74 12.24
C MET A 323 -1.53 2.10 11.04
N PHE A 324 -2.54 1.22 11.14
CA PHE A 324 -3.14 0.57 9.96
C PHE A 324 -4.65 0.34 10.07
N GLY A 325 -5.34 0.45 8.95
CA GLY A 325 -6.81 0.58 8.94
C GLY A 325 -7.56 -0.72 8.94
N GLY A 326 -6.98 -1.68 8.22
CA GLY A 326 -7.30 -3.09 8.35
C GLY A 326 -6.51 -3.79 9.47
N GLY A 327 -5.82 -3.04 10.34
CA GLY A 327 -4.94 -3.58 11.38
C GLY A 327 -3.54 -3.96 10.87
N ASN A 328 -2.66 -4.34 11.80
CA ASN A 328 -1.24 -4.63 11.52
C ASN A 328 -1.05 -5.84 10.58
N TYR A 329 -1.94 -6.84 10.70
CA TYR A 329 -1.80 -8.14 10.04
C TYR A 329 -3.07 -8.52 9.27
N PRO A 330 -3.35 -7.89 8.12
CA PRO A 330 -4.61 -8.11 7.40
C PRO A 330 -4.69 -9.49 6.71
N ASN A 331 -3.54 -10.12 6.41
CA ASN A 331 -3.52 -11.43 5.75
C ASN A 331 -4.15 -12.49 6.67
N GLN A 332 -5.15 -13.22 6.16
CA GLN A 332 -5.96 -14.20 6.92
C GLN A 332 -6.56 -13.70 8.25
N SER A 333 -6.59 -12.38 8.50
CA SER A 333 -7.19 -11.78 9.70
C SER A 333 -8.66 -12.18 9.85
N GLN A 334 -9.13 -12.24 11.09
CA GLN A 334 -10.53 -12.47 11.44
C GLN A 334 -11.33 -11.16 11.56
N GLY A 335 -10.68 -10.00 11.41
CA GLY A 335 -11.29 -8.67 11.58
C GLY A 335 -11.33 -8.18 13.03
N ASP A 336 -10.34 -8.58 13.81
CA ASP A 336 -10.18 -8.30 15.24
C ASP A 336 -9.28 -7.08 15.55
N ASP A 337 -8.75 -6.41 14.51
CA ASP A 337 -7.89 -5.24 14.59
C ASP A 337 -8.34 -4.15 13.59
N GLY A 338 -7.63 -3.02 13.59
CA GLY A 338 -7.86 -1.91 12.69
C GLY A 338 -8.94 -0.97 13.19
N LEU A 339 -9.53 -0.22 12.25
CA LEU A 339 -10.26 0.96 12.63
C LEU A 339 -11.46 0.70 13.50
N LEU A 340 -12.22 -0.35 13.21
CA LEU A 340 -13.37 -0.76 14.02
C LEU A 340 -12.95 -0.94 15.48
N LYS A 341 -11.86 -1.66 15.71
CA LYS A 341 -11.36 -1.95 17.06
C LYS A 341 -10.89 -0.71 17.81
N TYR A 342 -10.22 0.22 17.11
CA TYR A 342 -9.71 1.44 17.73
C TYR A 342 -10.82 2.33 18.35
N THR A 343 -12.14 2.11 18.04
CA THR A 343 -13.29 2.98 18.52
C THR A 343 -13.93 2.53 19.75
N GLU A 344 -13.84 1.24 19.99
CA GLU A 344 -14.54 0.68 21.11
C GLU A 344 -14.05 1.36 22.41
N GLN A 345 -12.85 1.93 22.38
CA GLN A 345 -12.26 2.76 23.43
C GLN A 345 -13.00 4.11 23.68
N ASN A 346 -13.78 4.62 22.72
CA ASN A 346 -14.58 5.85 22.81
C ASN A 346 -13.85 7.05 23.45
N ARG A 347 -12.60 7.28 23.02
CA ARG A 347 -11.73 8.33 23.56
C ARG A 347 -12.18 9.72 23.08
N SER A 348 -11.96 10.76 23.88
CA SER A 348 -12.23 12.15 23.49
C SER A 348 -11.39 12.56 22.30
N ILE A 349 -11.97 13.30 21.35
CA ILE A 349 -11.32 13.83 20.14
C ILE A 349 -11.32 15.37 20.08
N VAL A 350 -11.77 16.02 21.15
CA VAL A 350 -11.83 17.48 21.26
C VAL A 350 -10.53 17.99 21.86
N ASP A 351 -9.94 19.03 21.25
CA ASP A 351 -8.72 19.73 21.72
C ASP A 351 -7.58 18.77 22.11
N THR A 352 -7.39 17.73 21.30
CA THR A 352 -6.34 16.71 21.48
C THR A 352 -5.65 16.42 20.16
N ASP A 353 -4.50 15.77 20.22
CA ASP A 353 -3.79 15.27 19.06
C ASP A 353 -4.60 14.17 18.35
N ILE A 354 -4.84 14.36 17.05
CA ILE A 354 -5.67 13.51 16.21
C ILE A 354 -4.96 13.29 14.85
N VAL A 355 -5.02 12.10 14.25
CA VAL A 355 -4.61 11.84 12.83
C VAL A 355 -5.70 12.29 11.81
N LEU A 356 -5.99 11.69 10.66
CA LEU A 356 -7.31 11.66 9.97
C LEU A 356 -7.21 10.53 8.97
N TRP A 357 -8.31 9.80 8.73
CA TRP A 357 -8.32 8.80 7.67
C TRP A 357 -9.54 8.92 6.85
N TYR A 358 -9.29 8.76 5.56
CA TYR A 358 -10.27 9.03 4.55
C TYR A 358 -10.26 7.82 3.63
N THR A 359 -11.36 7.09 3.69
CA THR A 359 -11.59 5.94 2.82
C THR A 359 -12.11 6.46 1.49
N LEU A 360 -11.29 6.31 0.47
CA LEU A 360 -11.62 6.58 -0.91
C LEU A 360 -11.90 5.25 -1.63
N GLY A 361 -13.12 5.07 -2.10
CA GLY A 361 -13.55 3.91 -2.87
C GLY A 361 -13.85 4.26 -4.33
N VAL A 362 -13.51 3.35 -5.25
CA VAL A 362 -13.97 3.36 -6.63
C VAL A 362 -14.67 2.04 -6.91
N THR A 363 -15.91 2.10 -7.41
CA THR A 363 -16.60 0.92 -7.92
C THR A 363 -16.24 0.74 -9.38
N HIS A 364 -15.36 -0.21 -9.67
CA HIS A 364 -14.96 -0.51 -11.03
C HIS A 364 -15.93 -1.52 -11.66
N ILE A 365 -16.68 -1.06 -12.65
CA ILE A 365 -17.45 -1.92 -13.57
C ILE A 365 -16.62 -1.97 -14.86
N PRO A 366 -15.86 -3.06 -15.11
CA PRO A 366 -14.97 -3.12 -16.26
C PRO A 366 -15.72 -2.94 -17.58
N ARG A 367 -15.09 -2.23 -18.50
CA ARG A 367 -15.57 -1.99 -19.87
C ARG A 367 -14.56 -2.50 -20.89
N GLN A 368 -14.97 -2.63 -22.15
CA GLN A 368 -14.10 -3.16 -23.21
C GLN A 368 -12.82 -2.34 -23.37
N GLU A 369 -12.88 -1.03 -23.19
CA GLU A 369 -11.73 -0.13 -23.28
C GLU A 369 -10.73 -0.28 -22.13
N ASP A 370 -11.07 -1.02 -21.07
CA ASP A 370 -10.13 -1.34 -19.99
C ASP A 370 -9.25 -2.55 -20.34
N TYR A 371 -9.51 -3.19 -21.48
CA TYR A 371 -8.88 -4.43 -21.90
C TYR A 371 -8.07 -4.23 -23.20
N PRO A 372 -6.90 -4.87 -23.36
CA PRO A 372 -6.22 -5.76 -22.41
C PRO A 372 -5.37 -5.04 -21.36
N VAL A 373 -5.23 -3.71 -21.47
CA VAL A 373 -4.56 -2.86 -20.49
C VAL A 373 -5.41 -1.63 -20.24
N MET A 374 -5.75 -1.41 -18.98
CA MET A 374 -6.69 -0.36 -18.59
C MET A 374 -6.05 1.04 -18.69
N PRO A 375 -6.68 2.01 -19.35
CA PRO A 375 -6.29 3.42 -19.26
C PRO A 375 -6.39 3.93 -17.82
N VAL A 376 -5.56 4.91 -17.46
CA VAL A 376 -5.58 5.49 -16.12
C VAL A 376 -6.96 6.06 -15.78
N THR A 377 -7.52 5.63 -14.65
CA THR A 377 -8.66 6.27 -13.97
C THR A 377 -8.14 6.99 -12.73
N VAL A 378 -8.56 8.24 -12.52
CA VAL A 378 -8.05 9.09 -11.43
C VAL A 378 -9.12 9.27 -10.37
N ALA A 379 -8.80 8.92 -9.12
CA ALA A 379 -9.60 9.24 -7.95
C ALA A 379 -8.67 9.81 -6.85
N GLY A 380 -9.19 10.73 -6.04
CA GLY A 380 -8.39 11.40 -5.02
C GLY A 380 -9.20 12.33 -4.12
N PHE A 381 -8.51 13.13 -3.34
CA PHE A 381 -9.09 14.16 -2.47
C PHE A 381 -8.15 15.36 -2.38
N SER A 382 -8.64 16.46 -1.78
CA SER A 382 -7.79 17.60 -1.46
C SER A 382 -8.03 18.10 -0.04
N LEU A 383 -6.97 18.61 0.59
CA LEU A 383 -7.05 19.40 1.80
C LEU A 383 -6.80 20.85 1.41
N LYS A 384 -7.74 21.75 1.71
CA LYS A 384 -7.64 23.17 1.36
C LYS A 384 -7.59 24.04 2.61
N PRO A 385 -6.71 25.06 2.69
CA PRO A 385 -6.75 26.00 3.80
C PRO A 385 -8.10 26.71 3.82
N ASN A 386 -8.73 26.79 4.99
CA ASN A 386 -10.01 27.46 5.19
C ASN A 386 -9.96 28.28 6.48
N GLY A 387 -9.79 29.59 6.33
CA GLY A 387 -9.50 30.48 7.47
C GLY A 387 -8.12 30.24 8.09
N PHE A 388 -7.21 29.52 7.42
CA PHE A 388 -5.83 29.30 7.87
C PHE A 388 -4.92 30.51 7.65
N PHE A 389 -5.09 31.19 6.51
CA PHE A 389 -4.37 32.41 6.17
C PHE A 389 -5.31 33.61 6.28
N ASP A 390 -4.75 34.78 6.64
CA ASP A 390 -5.51 36.03 6.73
C ASP A 390 -5.93 36.61 5.38
N MET A 391 -5.25 36.19 4.31
CA MET A 391 -5.55 36.56 2.93
C MET A 391 -5.04 35.49 1.97
N ASN A 392 -5.28 35.66 0.67
CA ASN A 392 -4.80 34.74 -0.35
C ASN A 392 -3.25 34.56 -0.25
N PRO A 393 -2.74 33.36 0.10
CA PRO A 393 -1.31 33.14 0.32
C PRO A 393 -0.46 33.20 -0.96
N SER A 394 -1.11 33.34 -2.11
CA SER A 394 -0.51 33.45 -3.44
C SER A 394 -0.41 34.90 -3.96
N ASN A 395 -0.75 35.90 -3.16
CA ASN A 395 -0.68 37.32 -3.57
C ASN A 395 0.74 37.80 -3.90
N ASP A 396 1.77 37.10 -3.45
CA ASP A 396 3.18 37.38 -3.74
C ASP A 396 3.74 36.60 -4.94
N ILE A 397 2.91 35.79 -5.62
CA ILE A 397 3.33 35.13 -6.86
C ILE A 397 3.58 36.21 -7.93
N PRO A 398 4.77 36.26 -8.55
CA PRO A 398 5.08 37.25 -9.55
C PRO A 398 4.16 37.10 -10.77
N LYS A 399 3.80 38.22 -11.39
CA LYS A 399 3.08 38.18 -12.67
C LYS A 399 3.92 37.45 -13.71
N LEU A 400 3.29 36.56 -14.47
CA LEU A 400 3.92 35.96 -15.64
C LEU A 400 4.36 37.08 -16.58
N ILE A 401 5.67 37.21 -16.78
CA ILE A 401 6.22 38.07 -17.82
C ILE A 401 5.85 37.39 -19.14
N LYS A 402 4.81 37.89 -19.82
CA LYS A 402 4.53 37.48 -21.19
C LYS A 402 5.76 37.84 -22.02
N LYS A 403 6.54 36.85 -22.44
CA LYS A 403 7.49 37.05 -23.55
C LYS A 403 6.65 37.50 -24.74
N THR A 404 6.90 38.71 -25.23
CA THR A 404 6.30 39.21 -26.46
C THR A 404 6.57 38.21 -27.59
N THR A 405 5.49 37.78 -28.23
CA THR A 405 5.48 36.85 -29.36
C THR A 405 6.08 37.52 -30.59
N GLU A 406 7.40 37.63 -30.68
CA GLU A 406 8.05 38.10 -31.92
C GLU A 406 8.80 37.00 -32.70
N ASN A 407 9.23 35.88 -32.10
CA ASN A 407 10.18 34.98 -32.81
C ASN A 407 9.79 33.50 -32.94
N TYR A 408 8.51 33.11 -32.87
CA TYR A 408 8.12 31.68 -33.01
C TYR A 408 7.52 31.30 -34.37
N CYS A 409 7.45 32.20 -35.35
CA CYS A 409 6.88 31.91 -36.68
C CYS A 409 7.79 32.27 -37.87
N GLU A 410 9.11 32.35 -37.68
CA GLU A 410 10.06 32.43 -38.80
C GLU A 410 10.86 31.15 -38.88
N ASN A 411 10.25 30.13 -39.50
CA ASN A 411 10.90 29.11 -40.33
C ASN A 411 9.79 28.17 -40.81
N LYS A 412 9.17 28.56 -41.92
CA LYS A 412 8.39 27.66 -42.79
C LYS A 412 9.27 27.17 -43.91
#